data_AF-A0A133U7U5-F1
#
_entry.id   AF-A0A133U7U5-F1
#
_cell.length_a   1.000
_cell.length_b   1.000
_cell.length_c   1.000
_cell.angle_alpha   90.00
_cell.angle_beta   90.00
_cell.angle_gamma   90.00
#
_symmetry.space_group_name_H-M   'P 1'
#
loop_
_entity.id
_entity.type
_entity.pdbx_description
1 polymer ?
#
loop_
_entity_poly.entity_id
_entity_poly.type
_entity_poly.pdbx_seq_one_letter_code
_entity_poly.pdbx_strand_id
1 'polypeptide(L)'
;MPTKSEYRKSIKRIESGNSSYQKEAEKLGVNKSTVYRKHITLLETQVDETKAEQDEAEEQLEKTKRSLKESKEKAEKWAKREEENRKKCKKSEEKLQNLTGLEQKAEKIKPKIEEFEDLNGALQAWEAEIGKLKKQVEDLREKRKDLESEADSRDLTFSETLDYVKKCKNLEKESKNLADRKEKLENAISEKKERSKKLNSKIGGLTNRRDSLQEKIDALKGMIETANQTLNQRHQQIQDHNQRISSLENNIAVLEQMQKDKKSDLEAMERRLEECEQHIEKIDDLVTWVENIHQAEADKFAKEVAEELNPVIEYADEKLQEAKEEKEEAQKKQRSAREEKEEVEKKIEDLNELREKRRTRVMALNTHIKKLKKQARLKEMDSILFDPEEKDLKWLEETMEILENEIRRRKSLKKMEVDESEDAPETYGTVAVAVPVAVEDEKAEKEAES
;
A
#
# COMPACT_ATOMS: atom_id res chain seq x y z
N MET A 1 141.69 187.79 108.60
CA MET A 1 140.25 188.00 108.90
C MET A 1 139.62 186.66 109.23
N PRO A 2 138.71 186.58 110.20
CA PRO A 2 138.10 185.31 110.60
C PRO A 2 137.12 184.78 109.57
N THR A 3 137.05 183.46 109.47
CA THR A 3 136.26 182.74 108.47
C THR A 3 134.77 182.65 108.87
N LYS A 4 133.87 182.50 107.88
CA LYS A 4 132.39 182.45 108.06
C LYS A 4 131.96 181.36 109.06
N SER A 5 132.73 180.27 109.17
CA SER A 5 132.58 179.17 110.13
C SER A 5 132.93 179.57 111.57
N GLU A 6 133.98 180.38 111.75
CA GLU A 6 134.44 180.84 113.07
C GLU A 6 133.47 181.85 113.70
N TYR A 7 132.96 182.81 112.91
CA TYR A 7 131.89 183.72 113.39
C TYR A 7 130.63 182.98 113.81
N ARG A 8 130.20 181.95 113.05
CA ARG A 8 129.03 181.12 113.38
C ARG A 8 129.23 180.32 114.68
N LYS A 9 130.43 179.78 114.92
CA LYS A 9 130.77 179.09 116.18
C LYS A 9 130.84 180.04 117.37
N SER A 10 131.35 181.26 117.17
CA SER A 10 131.37 182.30 118.20
C SER A 10 129.96 182.80 118.53
N ILE A 11 129.11 183.03 117.52
CA ILE A 11 127.70 183.41 117.71
C ILE A 11 126.94 182.32 118.47
N LYS A 12 127.04 181.04 118.07
CA LYS A 12 126.40 179.92 118.80
C LYS A 12 126.81 179.84 120.27
N ARG A 13 128.08 180.14 120.58
CA ARG A 13 128.56 180.18 121.98
C ARG A 13 127.98 181.36 122.76
N ILE A 14 127.69 182.48 122.09
CA ILE A 14 127.00 183.64 122.67
C ILE A 14 125.51 183.33 122.87
N GLU A 15 124.82 182.78 121.85
CA GLU A 15 123.39 182.40 121.90
C GLU A 15 123.08 181.32 122.95
N SER A 16 124.05 180.46 123.29
CA SER A 16 123.92 179.47 124.38
C SER A 16 124.35 179.98 125.76
N GLY A 17 124.85 181.22 125.88
CA GLY A 17 125.27 181.85 127.13
C GLY A 17 126.71 181.53 127.61
N ASN A 18 127.44 180.66 126.93
CA ASN A 18 128.76 180.15 127.37
C ASN A 18 129.96 181.08 127.06
N SER A 19 129.76 182.13 126.27
CA SER A 19 130.75 183.19 126.03
C SER A 19 130.07 184.52 125.80
N SER A 20 130.77 185.64 126.03
CA SER A 20 130.24 186.97 125.78
C SER A 20 130.75 187.55 124.45
N TYR A 21 130.01 188.52 123.90
CA TYR A 21 130.42 189.30 122.73
C TYR A 21 131.83 189.90 122.87
N GLN A 22 132.24 190.27 124.09
CA GLN A 22 133.56 190.84 124.35
C GLN A 22 134.66 189.78 124.17
N LYS A 23 134.49 188.58 124.77
CA LYS A 23 135.46 187.47 124.73
C LYS A 23 135.70 186.91 123.33
N GLU A 24 134.65 186.75 122.52
CA GLU A 24 134.80 186.21 121.17
C GLU A 24 135.30 187.24 120.15
N ALA A 25 135.10 188.54 120.40
CA ALA A 25 135.72 189.59 119.59
C ALA A 25 137.25 189.59 119.73
N GLU A 26 137.74 189.55 120.97
CA GLU A 26 139.17 189.44 121.26
C GLU A 26 139.82 188.23 120.59
N LYS A 27 139.21 187.03 120.71
CA LYS A 27 139.72 185.77 120.13
C LYS A 27 139.90 185.80 118.62
N LEU A 28 139.06 186.53 117.93
CA LEU A 28 139.12 186.69 116.49
C LEU A 28 140.11 187.81 116.09
N GLY A 29 140.66 188.54 117.06
CA GLY A 29 141.54 189.68 116.88
C GLY A 29 140.83 190.91 116.30
N VAL A 30 139.57 191.15 116.68
CA VAL A 30 138.71 192.21 116.11
C VAL A 30 137.83 192.89 117.17
N ASN A 31 137.18 193.97 116.79
CA ASN A 31 136.30 194.76 117.66
C ASN A 31 134.91 194.11 117.85
N LYS A 32 134.32 194.32 119.04
CA LYS A 32 133.02 193.80 119.48
C LYS A 32 131.86 194.15 118.55
N SER A 33 131.88 195.33 117.93
CA SER A 33 130.82 195.76 117.01
C SER A 33 130.74 194.90 115.73
N THR A 34 131.86 194.30 115.32
CA THR A 34 131.92 193.40 114.15
C THR A 34 131.22 192.07 114.44
N VAL A 35 131.24 191.61 115.70
CA VAL A 35 130.52 190.41 116.14
C VAL A 35 129.02 190.67 116.22
N TYR A 36 128.59 191.84 116.72
CA TYR A 36 127.18 192.24 116.73
C TYR A 36 126.56 192.31 115.34
N ARG A 37 127.23 192.98 114.38
CA ARG A 37 126.75 193.04 113.00
C ARG A 37 126.62 191.65 112.38
N LYS A 38 127.60 190.77 112.62
CA LYS A 38 127.56 189.38 112.14
C LYS A 38 126.44 188.54 112.76
N HIS A 39 126.07 188.81 114.00
CA HIS A 39 124.95 188.15 114.68
C HIS A 39 123.61 188.63 114.14
N ILE A 40 123.44 189.94 113.94
CA ILE A 40 122.25 190.53 113.29
C ILE A 40 122.05 189.93 111.89
N THR A 41 123.09 189.86 111.06
CA THR A 41 122.98 189.24 109.73
C THR A 41 122.67 187.74 109.76
N LEU A 42 122.89 187.05 110.89
CA LEU A 42 122.54 185.64 111.02
C LEU A 42 121.06 185.46 111.34
N LEU A 43 120.52 186.29 112.24
CA LEU A 43 119.10 186.32 112.59
C LEU A 43 118.24 186.75 111.40
N GLU A 44 118.70 187.73 110.62
CA GLU A 44 118.04 188.15 109.37
C GLU A 44 117.92 186.98 108.37
N THR A 45 118.97 186.17 108.19
CA THR A 45 118.87 184.98 107.32
C THR A 45 117.98 183.87 107.84
N GLN A 46 117.84 183.69 109.16
CA GLN A 46 116.93 182.68 109.73
C GLN A 46 115.45 183.08 109.55
N VAL A 47 115.16 184.39 109.55
CA VAL A 47 113.84 184.92 109.21
C VAL A 47 113.52 184.68 107.73
N ASP A 48 114.51 184.78 106.84
CA ASP A 48 114.33 184.47 105.42
C ASP A 48 114.18 182.96 105.17
N GLU A 49 114.91 182.11 105.91
CA GLU A 49 114.74 180.63 105.84
C GLU A 49 113.35 180.19 106.31
N THR A 50 112.82 180.79 107.38
CA THR A 50 111.48 180.46 107.90
C THR A 50 110.34 180.97 107.02
N LYS A 51 110.53 182.09 106.32
CA LYS A 51 109.59 182.54 105.28
C LYS A 51 109.58 181.61 104.07
N ALA A 52 110.74 181.10 103.64
CA ALA A 52 110.80 180.13 102.55
C ALA A 52 110.12 178.80 102.91
N GLU A 53 110.27 178.33 104.15
CA GLU A 53 109.56 177.13 104.64
C GLU A 53 108.04 177.34 104.70
N GLN A 54 107.59 178.57 104.98
CA GLN A 54 106.18 178.92 104.97
C GLN A 54 105.58 178.93 103.55
N ASP A 55 106.30 179.52 102.58
CA ASP A 55 105.87 179.53 101.18
C ASP A 55 105.83 178.11 100.57
N GLU A 56 106.77 177.23 100.96
CA GLU A 56 106.79 175.83 100.51
C GLU A 56 105.64 175.00 101.11
N ALA A 57 105.24 175.29 102.35
CA ALA A 57 104.09 174.68 102.99
C ALA A 57 102.76 175.12 102.33
N GLU A 58 102.65 176.38 101.90
CA GLU A 58 101.48 176.87 101.16
C GLU A 58 101.36 176.24 99.76
N GLU A 59 102.48 175.97 99.08
CA GLU A 59 102.48 175.27 97.78
C GLU A 59 102.01 173.81 97.92
N GLN A 60 102.42 173.11 98.98
CA GLN A 60 101.96 171.75 99.30
C GLN A 60 100.45 171.71 99.60
N LEU A 61 99.92 172.75 100.23
CA LEU A 61 98.48 172.88 100.51
C LEU A 61 97.65 173.06 99.23
N GLU A 62 98.16 173.78 98.23
CA GLU A 62 97.48 173.94 96.92
C GLU A 62 97.49 172.63 96.11
N LYS A 63 98.61 171.89 96.12
CA LYS A 63 98.71 170.58 95.46
C LYS A 63 97.71 169.55 96.02
N THR A 64 97.50 169.55 97.34
CA THR A 64 96.52 168.64 97.98
C THR A 64 95.06 169.04 97.70
N LYS A 65 94.76 170.34 97.55
CA LYS A 65 93.43 170.80 97.13
C LYS A 65 93.07 170.37 95.71
N ARG A 66 94.03 170.37 94.78
CA ARG A 66 93.80 169.90 93.39
C ARG A 66 93.55 168.39 93.32
N SER A 67 94.33 167.58 94.04
CA SER A 67 94.12 166.12 94.05
C SER A 67 92.78 165.72 94.68
N LEU A 68 92.32 166.47 95.68
CA LEU A 68 91.00 166.27 96.29
C LEU A 68 89.85 166.57 95.32
N LYS A 69 89.99 167.59 94.47
CA LYS A 69 88.99 167.95 93.46
C LYS A 69 88.88 166.88 92.37
N GLU A 70 90.01 166.37 91.88
CA GLU A 70 90.04 165.29 90.88
C GLU A 70 89.49 163.96 91.42
N SER A 71 89.71 163.67 92.71
CA SER A 71 89.15 162.50 93.38
C SER A 71 87.63 162.54 93.45
N LYS A 72 87.04 163.72 93.78
CA LYS A 72 85.58 163.91 93.82
C LYS A 72 84.91 163.72 92.47
N GLU A 73 85.47 164.26 91.39
CA GLU A 73 84.92 164.07 90.03
C GLU A 73 84.97 162.61 89.55
N LYS A 74 86.00 161.84 89.96
CA LYS A 74 86.09 160.41 89.65
C LYS A 74 85.03 159.58 90.39
N ALA A 75 84.71 159.93 91.64
CA ALA A 75 83.69 159.25 92.42
C ALA A 75 82.27 159.46 91.85
N GLU A 76 81.94 160.67 91.38
CA GLU A 76 80.65 160.94 90.72
C GLU A 76 80.46 160.17 89.41
N LYS A 77 81.52 159.99 88.62
CA LYS A 77 81.48 159.20 87.38
C LYS A 77 81.25 157.70 87.64
N TRP A 78 81.74 157.18 88.76
CA TRP A 78 81.51 155.79 89.17
C TRP A 78 80.08 155.55 89.62
N ALA A 79 79.52 156.45 90.44
CA ALA A 79 78.14 156.33 90.92
C ALA A 79 77.11 156.27 89.76
N LYS A 80 77.31 157.07 88.71
CA LYS A 80 76.41 157.07 87.53
C LYS A 80 76.48 155.76 86.71
N ARG A 81 77.64 155.12 86.62
CA ARG A 81 77.81 153.83 85.92
C ARG A 81 77.18 152.65 86.66
N GLU A 82 77.30 152.65 87.99
CA GLU A 82 76.69 151.64 88.86
C GLU A 82 75.16 151.59 88.68
N GLU A 83 74.54 152.76 88.56
CA GLU A 83 73.10 152.89 88.39
C GLU A 83 72.59 152.42 87.02
N GLU A 84 73.36 152.64 85.95
CA GLU A 84 73.08 152.07 84.62
C GLU A 84 73.17 150.53 84.62
N ASN A 85 74.13 149.96 85.34
CA ASN A 85 74.27 148.51 85.44
C ASN A 85 73.12 147.87 86.23
N ARG A 86 72.64 148.51 87.30
CA ARG A 86 71.43 148.06 88.02
C ARG A 86 70.19 148.01 87.14
N LYS A 87 70.01 149.00 86.25
CA LYS A 87 68.88 149.01 85.29
C LYS A 87 68.98 147.90 84.25
N LYS A 88 70.20 147.52 83.83
CA LYS A 88 70.42 146.38 82.93
C LYS A 88 70.12 145.04 83.62
N CYS A 89 70.53 144.87 84.90
CA CYS A 89 70.22 143.66 85.66
C CYS A 89 68.72 143.43 85.85
N LYS A 90 67.93 144.48 86.18
CA LYS A 90 66.47 144.34 86.29
C LYS A 90 65.81 143.90 84.97
N LYS A 91 66.26 144.42 83.82
CA LYS A 91 65.77 144.00 82.50
C LYS A 91 66.14 142.56 82.14
N SER A 92 67.28 142.04 82.59
CA SER A 92 67.63 140.62 82.40
C SER A 92 66.86 139.70 83.34
N GLU A 93 66.50 140.17 84.53
CA GLU A 93 65.73 139.41 85.52
C GLU A 93 64.26 139.23 85.08
N GLU A 94 63.63 140.27 84.52
CA GLU A 94 62.31 140.18 83.88
C GLU A 94 62.31 139.23 82.66
N LYS A 95 63.43 139.13 81.94
CA LYS A 95 63.57 138.17 80.83
C LYS A 95 63.70 136.73 81.32
N LEU A 96 64.34 136.50 82.46
CA LEU A 96 64.46 135.16 83.05
C LEU A 96 63.12 134.66 83.63
N GLN A 97 62.30 135.55 84.21
CA GLN A 97 60.95 135.17 84.66
C GLN A 97 59.99 134.79 83.53
N ASN A 98 60.21 135.29 82.31
CA ASN A 98 59.43 134.86 81.14
C ASN A 98 59.89 133.51 80.54
N LEU A 99 61.13 133.10 80.79
CA LEU A 99 61.66 131.81 80.33
C LEU A 99 61.20 130.64 81.20
N THR A 100 61.07 130.83 82.52
CA THR A 100 60.52 129.80 83.42
C THR A 100 59.03 129.52 83.16
N GLY A 101 58.26 130.49 82.67
CA GLY A 101 56.88 130.28 82.20
C GLY A 101 56.77 129.48 80.89
N LEU A 102 57.83 129.45 80.07
CA LEU A 102 57.91 128.61 78.86
C LEU A 102 58.34 127.18 79.21
N GLU A 103 59.18 127.01 80.22
CA GLU A 103 59.60 125.71 80.74
C GLU A 103 58.41 124.90 81.27
N GLN A 104 57.52 125.53 82.06
CA GLN A 104 56.28 124.89 82.53
C GLN A 104 55.28 124.56 81.41
N LYS A 105 55.31 125.30 80.27
CA LYS A 105 54.49 124.97 79.10
C LYS A 105 55.08 123.81 78.31
N ALA A 106 56.40 123.70 78.21
CA ALA A 106 57.08 122.56 77.61
C ALA A 106 56.84 121.27 78.42
N GLU A 107 56.84 121.36 79.75
CA GLU A 107 56.54 120.23 80.65
C GLU A 107 55.10 119.71 80.50
N LYS A 108 54.13 120.61 80.22
CA LYS A 108 52.74 120.23 79.92
C LYS A 108 52.52 119.66 78.52
N ILE A 109 53.45 119.89 77.58
CA ILE A 109 53.37 119.39 76.20
C ILE A 109 53.99 117.98 76.08
N LYS A 110 54.98 117.67 76.92
CA LYS A 110 55.67 116.37 76.92
C LYS A 110 54.73 115.15 77.01
N PRO A 111 53.76 115.06 77.95
CA PRO A 111 52.84 113.91 78.00
C PRO A 111 51.89 113.85 76.79
N LYS A 112 51.57 114.99 76.17
CA LYS A 112 50.75 115.01 74.94
C LYS A 112 51.52 114.48 73.73
N ILE A 113 52.83 114.69 73.67
CA ILE A 113 53.68 114.12 72.63
C ILE A 113 53.75 112.60 72.80
N GLU A 114 53.87 112.10 74.03
CA GLU A 114 53.79 110.66 74.32
C GLU A 114 52.43 110.05 73.92
N GLU A 115 51.30 110.73 74.21
CA GLU A 115 49.98 110.30 73.72
C GLU A 115 49.88 110.27 72.18
N PHE A 116 50.53 111.19 71.47
CA PHE A 116 50.57 111.19 70.00
C PHE A 116 51.43 110.04 69.46
N GLU A 117 52.53 109.67 70.13
CA GLU A 117 53.35 108.52 69.76
C GLU A 117 52.59 107.20 69.97
N ASP A 118 51.83 107.08 71.07
CA ASP A 118 50.95 105.93 71.33
C ASP A 118 49.82 105.83 70.29
N LEU A 119 49.19 106.97 69.93
CA LEU A 119 48.19 107.03 68.87
C LEU A 119 48.77 106.66 67.49
N ASN A 120 50.01 107.09 67.20
CA ASN A 120 50.70 106.73 65.97
C ASN A 120 51.03 105.22 65.93
N GLY A 121 51.40 104.64 67.07
CA GLY A 121 51.55 103.18 67.22
C GLY A 121 50.23 102.43 66.97
N ALA A 122 49.12 102.93 67.52
CA ALA A 122 47.79 102.35 67.29
C ALA A 122 47.36 102.46 65.81
N LEU A 123 47.65 103.59 65.15
CA LEU A 123 47.40 103.78 63.71
C LEU A 123 48.17 102.77 62.86
N GLN A 124 49.46 102.57 63.13
CA GLN A 124 50.25 101.56 62.42
C GLN A 124 49.74 100.14 62.67
N ALA A 125 49.27 99.84 63.89
CA ALA A 125 48.65 98.56 64.20
C ALA A 125 47.33 98.35 63.42
N TRP A 126 46.48 99.37 63.35
CA TRP A 126 45.24 99.33 62.57
C TRP A 126 45.50 99.25 61.07
N GLU A 127 46.51 99.93 60.54
CA GLU A 127 46.93 99.80 59.14
C GLU A 127 47.36 98.36 58.82
N ALA A 128 48.14 97.74 59.72
CA ALA A 128 48.54 96.35 59.58
C ALA A 128 47.32 95.40 59.65
N GLU A 129 46.35 95.69 60.52
CA GLU A 129 45.12 94.90 60.66
C GLU A 129 44.20 95.04 59.44
N ILE A 130 44.03 96.26 58.91
CA ILE A 130 43.37 96.52 57.62
C ILE A 130 44.09 95.76 56.50
N GLY A 131 45.41 95.72 56.50
CA GLY A 131 46.20 94.94 55.56
C GLY A 131 45.90 93.44 55.62
N LYS A 132 45.79 92.88 56.84
CA LYS A 132 45.40 91.47 57.05
C LYS A 132 43.97 91.20 56.59
N LEU A 133 43.03 92.07 56.95
CA LEU A 133 41.62 91.94 56.54
C LEU A 133 41.46 92.04 55.03
N LYS A 134 42.19 92.95 54.37
CA LYS A 134 42.21 93.05 52.89
C LYS A 134 42.67 91.75 52.24
N LYS A 135 43.75 91.14 52.77
CA LYS A 135 44.20 89.83 52.29
C LYS A 135 43.15 88.76 52.48
N GLN A 136 42.53 88.68 53.67
CA GLN A 136 41.46 87.72 53.93
C GLN A 136 40.25 87.91 53.00
N VAL A 137 39.87 89.15 52.70
CA VAL A 137 38.79 89.44 51.75
C VAL A 137 39.15 88.97 50.35
N GLU A 138 40.40 89.15 49.93
CA GLU A 138 40.86 88.69 48.62
C GLU A 138 40.89 87.15 48.54
N ASP A 139 41.41 86.49 49.57
CA ASP A 139 41.39 85.02 49.69
C ASP A 139 39.95 84.46 49.67
N LEU A 140 39.00 85.14 50.33
CA LEU A 140 37.60 84.77 50.33
C LEU A 140 36.92 85.00 48.97
N ARG A 141 37.30 86.04 48.23
CA ARG A 141 36.82 86.27 46.86
C ARG A 141 37.31 85.17 45.92
N GLU A 142 38.57 84.77 46.05
CA GLU A 142 39.14 83.69 45.26
C GLU A 142 38.43 82.36 45.57
N LYS A 143 38.27 82.01 46.86
CA LYS A 143 37.47 80.83 47.27
C LYS A 143 36.03 80.87 46.77
N ARG A 144 35.39 82.05 46.78
CA ARG A 144 34.03 82.19 46.23
C ARG A 144 34.01 81.86 44.74
N LYS A 145 34.99 82.36 43.98
CA LYS A 145 35.09 82.10 42.53
C LYS A 145 35.33 80.61 42.23
N ASP A 146 36.17 79.95 43.02
CA ASP A 146 36.41 78.51 42.90
C ASP A 146 35.15 77.70 43.21
N LEU A 147 34.43 78.06 44.29
CA LEU A 147 33.17 77.41 44.66
C LEU A 147 32.05 77.66 43.64
N GLU A 148 31.99 78.84 43.04
CA GLU A 148 31.04 79.16 41.97
C GLU A 148 31.33 78.32 40.72
N SER A 149 32.61 78.18 40.35
CA SER A 149 33.04 77.29 39.25
C SER A 149 32.76 75.81 39.56
N GLU A 150 32.95 75.37 40.82
CA GLU A 150 32.63 74.01 41.25
C GLU A 150 31.11 73.77 41.23
N ALA A 151 30.30 74.75 41.64
CA ALA A 151 28.85 74.69 41.57
C ALA A 151 28.36 74.59 40.11
N ASP A 152 28.88 75.42 39.21
CA ASP A 152 28.56 75.36 37.78
C ASP A 152 28.94 74.00 37.18
N SER A 153 30.11 73.46 37.55
CA SER A 153 30.53 72.13 37.10
C SER A 153 29.61 71.02 37.62
N ARG A 154 29.15 71.11 38.87
CA ARG A 154 28.20 70.16 39.47
C ARG A 154 26.85 70.25 38.78
N ASP A 155 26.35 71.44 38.47
CA ASP A 155 25.09 71.62 37.73
C ASP A 155 25.15 71.01 36.33
N LEU A 156 26.29 71.15 35.62
CA LEU A 156 26.55 70.43 34.38
C LEU A 156 26.50 68.91 34.57
N THR A 157 27.17 68.36 35.59
CA THR A 157 27.10 66.91 35.87
C THR A 157 25.69 66.45 36.27
N PHE A 158 24.91 67.29 36.95
CA PHE A 158 23.53 66.99 37.30
C PHE A 158 22.64 66.96 36.05
N SER A 159 22.83 67.89 35.12
CA SER A 159 22.13 67.88 33.82
C SER A 159 22.41 66.59 33.04
N GLU A 160 23.69 66.18 32.95
CA GLU A 160 24.08 64.95 32.26
C GLU A 160 23.46 63.70 32.90
N THR A 161 23.51 63.60 34.25
CA THR A 161 22.91 62.49 34.97
C THR A 161 21.39 62.42 34.77
N LEU A 162 20.71 63.56 34.69
CA LEU A 162 19.27 63.62 34.44
C LEU A 162 18.92 63.12 33.03
N ASP A 163 19.75 63.40 32.04
CA ASP A 163 19.60 62.86 30.69
C ASP A 163 19.88 61.34 30.62
N TYR A 164 20.87 60.84 31.35
CA TYR A 164 21.07 59.39 31.51
C TYR A 164 19.86 58.72 32.17
N VAL A 165 19.26 59.33 33.20
CA VAL A 165 18.03 58.81 33.85
C VAL A 165 16.86 58.75 32.87
N LYS A 166 16.67 59.79 32.03
CA LYS A 166 15.64 59.75 30.97
C LYS A 166 15.90 58.62 29.99
N LYS A 167 17.15 58.43 29.56
CA LYS A 167 17.54 57.35 28.64
C LYS A 167 17.27 55.97 29.25
N CYS A 168 17.63 55.76 30.52
CA CYS A 168 17.34 54.52 31.25
C CYS A 168 15.84 54.24 31.34
N LYS A 169 15.01 55.24 31.65
CA LYS A 169 13.54 55.08 31.68
C LYS A 169 12.97 54.69 30.31
N ASN A 170 13.51 55.26 29.23
CA ASN A 170 13.08 54.90 27.88
C ASN A 170 13.49 53.47 27.52
N LEU A 171 14.73 53.08 27.82
CA LEU A 171 15.20 51.71 27.63
C LEU A 171 14.40 50.69 28.46
N GLU A 172 13.97 51.06 29.67
CA GLU A 172 13.11 50.19 30.49
C GLU A 172 11.73 49.97 29.85
N LYS A 173 11.14 51.03 29.25
CA LYS A 173 9.89 50.90 28.48
C LYS A 173 10.07 50.03 27.25
N GLU A 174 11.16 50.22 26.50
CA GLU A 174 11.49 49.39 25.33
C GLU A 174 11.69 47.93 25.73
N SER A 175 12.41 47.67 26.82
CA SER A 175 12.61 46.34 27.38
C SER A 175 11.29 45.65 27.74
N LYS A 176 10.37 46.36 28.41
CA LYS A 176 9.01 45.86 28.69
C LYS A 176 8.24 45.55 27.41
N ASN A 177 8.24 46.47 26.44
CA ASN A 177 7.57 46.25 25.15
C ASN A 177 8.13 45.03 24.39
N LEU A 178 9.45 44.82 24.44
CA LEU A 178 10.10 43.67 23.83
C LEU A 178 9.73 42.37 24.56
N ALA A 179 9.65 42.39 25.89
CA ALA A 179 9.20 41.25 26.68
C ALA A 179 7.76 40.85 26.33
N ASP A 180 6.83 41.81 26.29
CA ASP A 180 5.43 41.56 25.90
C ASP A 180 5.32 41.01 24.48
N ARG A 181 6.15 41.52 23.56
CA ARG A 181 6.18 41.05 22.18
C ARG A 181 6.74 39.64 22.06
N LYS A 182 7.76 39.31 22.87
CA LYS A 182 8.33 37.96 22.95
C LYS A 182 7.26 36.97 23.45
N GLU A 183 6.56 37.30 24.52
CA GLU A 183 5.48 36.46 25.07
C GLU A 183 4.38 36.20 24.03
N LYS A 184 3.93 37.25 23.33
CA LYS A 184 2.93 37.12 22.24
C LYS A 184 3.42 36.19 21.12
N LEU A 185 4.70 36.27 20.76
CA LEU A 185 5.28 35.40 19.73
C LEU A 185 5.39 33.95 20.21
N GLU A 186 5.78 33.72 21.46
CA GLU A 186 5.86 32.38 22.05
C GLU A 186 4.49 31.69 22.12
N ASN A 187 3.45 32.45 22.49
CA ASN A 187 2.06 31.98 22.46
C ASN A 187 1.61 31.64 21.03
N ALA A 188 1.87 32.52 20.06
CA ALA A 188 1.53 32.27 18.66
C ALA A 188 2.27 31.04 18.09
N ILE A 189 3.54 30.85 18.43
CA ILE A 189 4.32 29.66 18.05
C ILE A 189 3.68 28.40 18.63
N SER A 190 3.28 28.43 19.91
CA SER A 190 2.65 27.28 20.58
C SER A 190 1.31 26.91 19.93
N GLU A 191 0.46 27.89 19.63
CA GLU A 191 -0.79 27.67 18.90
C GLU A 191 -0.58 27.08 17.51
N LYS A 192 0.40 27.60 16.75
CA LYS A 192 0.75 27.09 15.42
C LYS A 192 1.28 25.66 15.51
N LYS A 193 2.08 25.33 16.52
CA LYS A 193 2.61 23.97 16.75
C LYS A 193 1.47 22.98 17.04
N GLU A 194 0.51 23.34 17.88
CA GLU A 194 -0.67 22.51 18.14
C GLU A 194 -1.56 22.35 16.91
N ARG A 195 -1.78 23.42 16.14
CA ARG A 195 -2.49 23.34 14.86
C ARG A 195 -1.77 22.41 13.87
N SER A 196 -0.44 22.47 13.81
CA SER A 196 0.37 21.59 12.96
C SER A 196 0.22 20.12 13.37
N LYS A 197 0.24 19.81 14.68
CA LYS A 197 0.00 18.43 15.16
C LYS A 197 -1.37 17.92 14.74
N LYS A 198 -2.44 18.71 14.96
CA LYS A 198 -3.81 18.35 14.58
C LYS A 198 -3.93 18.10 13.07
N LEU A 199 -3.30 18.94 12.24
CA LEU A 199 -3.27 18.75 10.79
C LEU A 199 -2.52 17.48 10.39
N ASN A 200 -1.36 17.21 10.98
CA ASN A 200 -0.59 15.99 10.71
C ASN A 200 -1.38 14.73 11.09
N SER A 201 -2.06 14.72 12.24
CA SER A 201 -2.95 13.61 12.61
C SER A 201 -4.10 13.43 11.62
N LYS A 202 -4.69 14.53 11.12
CA LYS A 202 -5.75 14.48 10.11
C LYS A 202 -5.24 13.94 8.78
N ILE A 203 -4.03 14.33 8.36
CA ILE A 203 -3.37 13.79 7.16
C ILE A 203 -3.15 12.28 7.33
N GLY A 204 -2.62 11.82 8.47
CA GLY A 204 -2.45 10.40 8.75
C GLY A 204 -3.78 9.61 8.64
N GLY A 205 -4.86 10.14 9.21
CA GLY A 205 -6.19 9.53 9.09
C GLY A 205 -6.72 9.47 7.65
N LEU A 206 -6.49 10.51 6.85
CA LEU A 206 -6.88 10.53 5.43
C LEU A 206 -6.04 9.56 4.60
N THR A 207 -4.73 9.45 4.86
CA THR A 207 -3.86 8.47 4.20
C THR A 207 -4.34 7.05 4.46
N ASN A 208 -4.59 6.68 5.72
CA ASN A 208 -5.10 5.35 6.06
C ASN A 208 -6.44 5.05 5.37
N ARG A 209 -7.34 6.06 5.29
CA ARG A 209 -8.62 5.91 4.59
C ARG A 209 -8.43 5.71 3.09
N ARG A 210 -7.49 6.42 2.47
CA ARG A 210 -7.15 6.26 1.05
C ARG A 210 -6.58 4.87 0.78
N ASP A 211 -5.68 4.38 1.61
CA ASP A 211 -5.09 3.04 1.45
C ASP A 211 -6.16 1.95 1.60
N SER A 212 -7.05 2.05 2.59
CA SER A 212 -8.18 1.12 2.75
C SER A 212 -9.16 1.15 1.57
N LEU A 213 -9.41 2.32 0.97
CA LEU A 213 -10.23 2.41 -0.24
C LEU A 213 -9.54 1.80 -1.46
N GLN A 214 -8.23 1.95 -1.56
CA GLN A 214 -7.43 1.36 -2.64
C GLN A 214 -7.48 -0.17 -2.58
N GLU A 215 -7.29 -0.77 -1.39
CA GLU A 215 -7.44 -2.21 -1.18
C GLU A 215 -8.82 -2.72 -1.60
N LYS A 216 -9.89 -1.99 -1.27
CA LYS A 216 -11.25 -2.34 -1.70
C LYS A 216 -11.44 -2.27 -3.21
N ILE A 217 -10.85 -1.27 -3.87
CA ILE A 217 -10.88 -1.15 -5.33
C ILE A 217 -10.18 -2.35 -5.98
N ASP A 218 -9.02 -2.73 -5.47
CA ASP A 218 -8.24 -3.84 -6.03
C ASP A 218 -8.94 -5.19 -5.80
N ALA A 219 -9.59 -5.38 -4.65
CA ALA A 219 -10.46 -6.53 -4.40
C ALA A 219 -11.64 -6.59 -5.39
N LEU A 220 -12.33 -5.46 -5.61
CA LEU A 220 -13.44 -5.39 -6.55
C LEU A 220 -13.00 -5.65 -8.00
N LYS A 221 -11.82 -5.16 -8.41
CA LYS A 221 -11.25 -5.48 -9.72
C LYS A 221 -11.03 -6.98 -9.88
N GLY A 222 -10.46 -7.65 -8.88
CA GLY A 222 -10.28 -9.10 -8.89
C GLY A 222 -11.60 -9.88 -9.00
N MET A 223 -12.65 -9.42 -8.30
CA MET A 223 -13.99 -9.99 -8.43
C MET A 223 -14.57 -9.82 -9.83
N ILE A 224 -14.42 -8.64 -10.44
CA ILE A 224 -14.87 -8.36 -11.82
C ILE A 224 -14.14 -9.26 -12.82
N GLU A 225 -12.83 -9.44 -12.66
CA GLU A 225 -12.04 -10.28 -13.55
C GLU A 225 -12.45 -11.75 -13.46
N THR A 226 -12.71 -12.25 -12.25
CA THR A 226 -13.24 -13.60 -12.01
C THR A 226 -14.63 -13.77 -12.64
N ALA A 227 -15.51 -12.77 -12.49
CA ALA A 227 -16.84 -12.78 -13.08
C ALA A 227 -16.78 -12.80 -14.62
N ASN A 228 -15.89 -12.00 -15.23
CA ASN A 228 -15.69 -11.98 -16.67
C ASN A 228 -15.15 -13.32 -17.20
N GLN A 229 -14.20 -13.95 -16.51
CA GLN A 229 -13.73 -15.29 -16.85
C GLN A 229 -14.87 -16.32 -16.82
N THR A 230 -15.69 -16.27 -15.77
CA THR A 230 -16.87 -17.15 -15.64
C THR A 230 -17.86 -16.90 -16.78
N LEU A 231 -18.13 -15.64 -17.12
CA LEU A 231 -19.04 -15.26 -18.21
C LEU A 231 -18.53 -15.80 -19.55
N ASN A 232 -17.23 -15.66 -19.84
CA ASN A 232 -16.62 -16.20 -21.06
C ASN A 232 -16.74 -17.72 -21.15
N GLN A 233 -16.51 -18.44 -20.05
CA GLN A 233 -16.70 -19.89 -20.00
C GLN A 233 -18.16 -20.28 -20.28
N ARG A 234 -19.13 -19.56 -19.70
CA ARG A 234 -20.56 -19.78 -19.97
C ARG A 234 -20.92 -19.49 -21.42
N HIS A 235 -20.34 -18.45 -22.02
CA HIS A 235 -20.57 -18.11 -23.42
C HIS A 235 -20.07 -19.23 -24.36
N GLN A 236 -18.87 -19.77 -24.10
CA GLN A 236 -18.34 -20.92 -24.83
C GLN A 236 -19.25 -22.15 -24.68
N GLN A 237 -19.71 -22.46 -23.47
CA GLN A 237 -20.66 -23.56 -23.24
C GLN A 237 -21.97 -23.38 -24.03
N ILE A 238 -22.51 -22.17 -24.09
CA ILE A 238 -23.71 -21.87 -24.90
C ILE A 238 -23.43 -22.09 -26.38
N GLN A 239 -22.27 -21.66 -26.89
CA GLN A 239 -21.89 -21.88 -28.27
C GLN A 239 -21.79 -23.37 -28.62
N ASP A 240 -21.16 -24.17 -27.75
CA ASP A 240 -21.05 -25.63 -27.92
C ASP A 240 -22.42 -26.31 -27.88
N HIS A 241 -23.31 -25.86 -26.98
CA HIS A 241 -24.69 -26.36 -26.91
C HIS A 241 -25.48 -26.02 -28.18
N ASN A 242 -25.36 -24.80 -28.70
CA ASN A 242 -26.03 -24.41 -29.94
C ASN A 242 -25.55 -25.24 -31.13
N GLN A 243 -24.25 -25.51 -31.25
CA GLN A 243 -23.72 -26.40 -32.30
C GLN A 243 -24.28 -27.82 -32.20
N ARG A 244 -24.39 -28.36 -30.97
CA ARG A 244 -25.01 -29.66 -30.72
C ARG A 244 -26.50 -29.67 -31.10
N ILE A 245 -27.24 -28.62 -30.75
CA ILE A 245 -28.65 -28.48 -31.13
C ILE A 245 -28.78 -28.50 -32.65
N SER A 246 -28.02 -27.69 -33.39
CA SER A 246 -28.06 -27.68 -34.85
C SER A 246 -27.70 -29.03 -35.47
N SER A 247 -26.75 -29.77 -34.89
CA SER A 247 -26.43 -31.13 -35.33
C SER A 247 -27.60 -32.10 -35.10
N LEU A 248 -28.31 -31.98 -33.97
CA LEU A 248 -29.46 -32.81 -33.67
C LEU A 248 -30.65 -32.47 -34.58
N GLU A 249 -30.90 -31.19 -34.84
CA GLU A 249 -31.92 -30.74 -35.79
C GLU A 249 -31.70 -31.33 -37.18
N ASN A 250 -30.45 -31.31 -37.67
CA ASN A 250 -30.11 -31.95 -38.95
C ASN A 250 -30.35 -33.47 -38.92
N ASN A 251 -29.97 -34.16 -37.85
CA ASN A 251 -30.21 -35.59 -37.72
C ASN A 251 -31.71 -35.92 -37.69
N ILE A 252 -32.52 -35.11 -37.02
CA ILE A 252 -33.98 -35.24 -37.01
C ILE A 252 -34.53 -35.09 -38.43
N ALA A 253 -34.11 -34.06 -39.17
CA ALA A 253 -34.55 -33.84 -40.55
C ALA A 253 -34.20 -35.02 -41.47
N VAL A 254 -33.01 -35.60 -41.32
CA VAL A 254 -32.61 -36.82 -42.07
C VAL A 254 -33.48 -38.01 -41.70
N LEU A 255 -33.75 -38.24 -40.41
CA LEU A 255 -34.59 -39.33 -39.95
C LEU A 255 -36.05 -39.18 -40.42
N GLU A 256 -36.59 -37.96 -40.40
CA GLU A 256 -37.92 -37.66 -40.93
C GLU A 256 -38.01 -37.96 -42.43
N GLN A 257 -36.98 -37.61 -43.20
CA GLN A 257 -36.93 -37.93 -44.63
C GLN A 257 -36.84 -39.45 -44.85
N MET A 258 -35.98 -40.16 -44.10
CA MET A 258 -35.90 -41.62 -44.16
C MET A 258 -37.23 -42.30 -43.81
N GLN A 259 -37.93 -41.79 -42.80
CA GLN A 259 -39.25 -42.29 -42.41
C GLN A 259 -40.26 -42.10 -43.54
N LYS A 260 -40.25 -40.95 -44.21
CA LYS A 260 -41.11 -40.67 -45.36
C LYS A 260 -40.81 -41.61 -46.52
N ASP A 261 -39.54 -41.83 -46.83
CA ASP A 261 -39.12 -42.74 -47.90
C ASP A 261 -39.56 -44.17 -47.60
N LYS A 262 -39.33 -44.64 -46.36
CA LYS A 262 -39.78 -45.97 -45.92
C LYS A 262 -41.29 -46.13 -45.94
N LYS A 263 -42.05 -45.08 -45.63
CA LYS A 263 -43.51 -45.09 -45.77
C LYS A 263 -43.94 -45.22 -47.23
N SER A 264 -43.28 -44.50 -48.14
CA SER A 264 -43.52 -44.65 -49.58
C SER A 264 -43.19 -46.06 -50.09
N ASP A 265 -42.09 -46.66 -49.59
CA ASP A 265 -41.73 -48.04 -49.90
C ASP A 265 -42.82 -49.02 -49.44
N LEU A 266 -43.35 -48.84 -48.23
CA LEU A 266 -44.44 -49.65 -47.69
C LEU A 266 -45.71 -49.52 -48.54
N GLU A 267 -46.14 -48.30 -48.86
CA GLU A 267 -47.31 -48.06 -49.72
C GLU A 267 -47.13 -48.70 -51.11
N ALA A 268 -45.91 -48.72 -51.65
CA ALA A 268 -45.60 -49.39 -52.91
C ALA A 268 -45.66 -50.92 -52.79
N MET A 269 -45.16 -51.49 -51.69
CA MET A 269 -45.25 -52.94 -51.43
C MET A 269 -46.69 -53.39 -51.19
N GLU A 270 -47.50 -52.59 -50.50
CA GLU A 270 -48.93 -52.86 -50.30
C GLU A 270 -49.68 -52.90 -51.63
N ARG A 271 -49.43 -51.96 -52.56
CA ARG A 271 -50.02 -52.03 -53.90
C ARG A 271 -49.61 -53.28 -54.67
N ARG A 272 -48.33 -53.68 -54.59
CA ARG A 272 -47.85 -54.91 -55.24
C ARG A 272 -48.49 -56.16 -54.65
N LEU A 273 -48.74 -56.17 -53.33
CA LEU A 273 -49.48 -57.26 -52.69
C LEU A 273 -50.92 -57.31 -53.20
N GLU A 274 -51.61 -56.17 -53.28
CA GLU A 274 -52.97 -56.09 -53.83
C GLU A 274 -53.02 -56.55 -55.30
N GLU A 275 -52.04 -56.18 -56.13
CA GLU A 275 -51.90 -56.67 -57.50
C GLU A 275 -51.69 -58.20 -57.55
N CYS A 276 -50.84 -58.74 -56.68
CA CYS A 276 -50.64 -60.18 -56.56
C CYS A 276 -51.91 -60.91 -56.11
N GLU A 277 -52.67 -60.36 -55.16
CA GLU A 277 -53.95 -60.90 -54.71
C GLU A 277 -54.97 -60.94 -55.86
N GLN A 278 -55.06 -59.87 -56.66
CA GLN A 278 -55.89 -59.86 -57.88
C GLN A 278 -55.43 -60.89 -58.92
N HIS A 279 -54.12 -61.12 -59.04
CA HIS A 279 -53.60 -62.17 -59.92
C HIS A 279 -53.95 -63.57 -59.42
N ILE A 280 -53.91 -63.80 -58.11
CA ILE A 280 -54.35 -65.06 -57.50
C ILE A 280 -55.84 -65.29 -57.77
N GLU A 281 -56.69 -64.28 -57.57
CA GLU A 281 -58.13 -64.38 -57.87
C GLU A 281 -58.39 -64.74 -59.35
N LYS A 282 -57.66 -64.12 -60.29
CA LYS A 282 -57.74 -64.48 -61.71
C LYS A 282 -57.27 -65.91 -61.98
N ILE A 283 -56.24 -66.38 -61.28
CA ILE A 283 -55.77 -67.76 -61.40
C ILE A 283 -56.84 -68.72 -60.86
N ASP A 284 -57.47 -68.41 -59.73
CA ASP A 284 -58.56 -69.22 -59.17
C ASP A 284 -59.77 -69.29 -60.13
N ASP A 285 -60.14 -68.17 -60.76
CA ASP A 285 -61.15 -68.13 -61.82
C ASP A 285 -60.77 -69.01 -63.03
N LEU A 286 -59.50 -68.98 -63.44
CA LEU A 286 -59.00 -69.85 -64.52
C LEU A 286 -58.98 -71.32 -64.12
N VAL A 287 -58.59 -71.64 -62.88
CA VAL A 287 -58.60 -73.01 -62.35
C VAL A 287 -60.03 -73.54 -62.33
N THR A 288 -60.99 -72.79 -61.80
CA THR A 288 -62.40 -73.19 -61.81
C THR A 288 -62.95 -73.33 -63.23
N TRP A 289 -62.54 -72.48 -64.18
CA TRP A 289 -62.87 -72.64 -65.60
C TRP A 289 -62.30 -73.94 -66.19
N VAL A 290 -61.03 -74.24 -65.91
CA VAL A 290 -60.38 -75.49 -66.33
C VAL A 290 -61.04 -76.71 -65.69
N GLU A 291 -61.42 -76.65 -64.41
CA GLU A 291 -62.15 -77.71 -63.71
C GLU A 291 -63.52 -77.96 -64.36
N ASN A 292 -64.25 -76.90 -64.72
CA ASN A 292 -65.52 -77.02 -65.42
C ASN A 292 -65.36 -77.65 -66.81
N ILE A 293 -64.30 -77.31 -67.55
CA ILE A 293 -63.98 -77.97 -68.83
C ILE A 293 -63.65 -79.43 -68.62
N HIS A 294 -62.76 -79.76 -67.68
CA HIS A 294 -62.43 -81.14 -67.37
C HIS A 294 -63.67 -81.94 -66.97
N GLN A 295 -64.58 -81.36 -66.17
CA GLN A 295 -65.83 -82.01 -65.80
C GLN A 295 -66.73 -82.22 -67.02
N ALA A 296 -66.86 -81.22 -67.90
CA ALA A 296 -67.65 -81.33 -69.12
C ALA A 296 -67.07 -82.35 -70.11
N GLU A 297 -65.74 -82.44 -70.23
CA GLU A 297 -65.04 -83.43 -71.03
C GLU A 297 -65.17 -84.84 -70.42
N ALA A 298 -65.05 -84.96 -69.10
CA ALA A 298 -65.29 -86.21 -68.39
C ALA A 298 -66.74 -86.69 -68.58
N ASP A 299 -67.72 -85.79 -68.50
CA ASP A 299 -69.13 -86.10 -68.76
C ASP A 299 -69.37 -86.47 -70.23
N LYS A 300 -68.69 -85.79 -71.17
CA LYS A 300 -68.75 -86.12 -72.60
C LYS A 300 -68.13 -87.49 -72.88
N PHE A 301 -66.96 -87.78 -72.32
CA PHE A 301 -66.30 -89.07 -72.42
C PHE A 301 -67.16 -90.16 -71.78
N ALA A 302 -67.75 -89.91 -70.61
CA ALA A 302 -68.67 -90.85 -69.98
C ALA A 302 -69.90 -91.14 -70.87
N LYS A 303 -70.42 -90.14 -71.59
CA LYS A 303 -71.47 -90.34 -72.60
C LYS A 303 -71.00 -91.12 -73.81
N GLU A 304 -69.84 -90.78 -74.40
CA GLU A 304 -69.27 -91.49 -75.55
C GLU A 304 -68.98 -92.96 -75.20
N VAL A 305 -68.37 -93.22 -74.03
CA VAL A 305 -68.15 -94.57 -73.50
C VAL A 305 -69.49 -95.28 -73.28
N ALA A 306 -70.51 -94.61 -72.72
CA ALA A 306 -71.83 -95.21 -72.57
C ALA A 306 -72.50 -95.51 -73.93
N GLU A 307 -72.35 -94.65 -74.93
CA GLU A 307 -72.88 -94.86 -76.29
C GLU A 307 -72.17 -96.00 -77.04
N GLU A 308 -70.86 -96.19 -76.84
CA GLU A 308 -70.12 -97.30 -77.45
C GLU A 308 -70.27 -98.62 -76.66
N LEU A 309 -70.23 -98.57 -75.33
CA LEU A 309 -70.35 -99.79 -74.52
C LEU A 309 -71.79 -100.26 -74.36
N ASN A 310 -72.81 -99.39 -74.27
CA ASN A 310 -74.20 -99.87 -74.11
C ASN A 310 -74.63 -100.86 -75.20
N PRO A 311 -74.40 -100.64 -76.51
CA PRO A 311 -74.78 -101.63 -77.53
C PRO A 311 -73.93 -102.91 -77.42
N VAL A 312 -72.68 -102.83 -76.94
CA VAL A 312 -71.84 -104.01 -76.69
C VAL A 312 -72.33 -104.78 -75.46
N ILE A 313 -72.74 -104.07 -74.41
CA ILE A 313 -73.33 -104.65 -73.19
C ILE A 313 -74.69 -105.27 -73.53
N GLU A 314 -75.54 -104.59 -74.30
CA GLU A 314 -76.83 -105.13 -74.77
C GLU A 314 -76.62 -106.37 -75.64
N TYR A 315 -75.65 -106.33 -76.57
CA TYR A 315 -75.28 -107.50 -77.37
C TYR A 315 -74.72 -108.64 -76.51
N ALA A 316 -73.88 -108.33 -75.51
CA ALA A 316 -73.36 -109.32 -74.59
C ALA A 316 -74.47 -109.91 -73.71
N ASP A 317 -75.42 -109.11 -73.25
CA ASP A 317 -76.59 -109.55 -72.49
C ASP A 317 -77.53 -110.41 -73.35
N GLU A 318 -77.73 -110.06 -74.62
CA GLU A 318 -78.49 -110.84 -75.61
C GLU A 318 -77.80 -112.20 -75.87
N LYS A 319 -76.48 -112.20 -76.09
CA LYS A 319 -75.69 -113.44 -76.24
C LYS A 319 -75.67 -114.28 -74.97
N LEU A 320 -75.70 -113.64 -73.80
CA LEU A 320 -75.78 -114.33 -72.51
C LEU A 320 -77.19 -114.89 -72.25
N GLN A 321 -78.23 -114.28 -72.82
CA GLN A 321 -79.58 -114.82 -72.85
C GLN A 321 -79.67 -116.04 -73.77
N GLU A 322 -79.14 -115.97 -75.00
CA GLU A 322 -79.04 -117.11 -75.91
C GLU A 322 -78.29 -118.28 -75.25
N ALA A 323 -77.14 -118.03 -74.63
CA ALA A 323 -76.36 -119.06 -73.95
C ALA A 323 -77.11 -119.69 -72.75
N LYS A 324 -78.00 -118.92 -72.07
CA LYS A 324 -78.86 -119.46 -71.01
C LYS A 324 -79.96 -120.36 -71.58
N GLU A 325 -80.56 -119.99 -72.70
CA GLU A 325 -81.57 -120.79 -73.40
C GLU A 325 -80.96 -122.08 -73.95
N GLU A 326 -79.77 -122.02 -74.56
CA GLU A 326 -79.01 -123.19 -75.00
C GLU A 326 -78.64 -124.11 -73.83
N LYS A 327 -78.27 -123.54 -72.68
CA LYS A 327 -78.00 -124.31 -71.46
C LYS A 327 -79.25 -125.01 -70.92
N GLU A 328 -80.42 -124.37 -70.94
CA GLU A 328 -81.68 -125.01 -70.57
C GLU A 328 -82.06 -126.14 -71.53
N GLU A 329 -81.84 -125.95 -72.83
CA GLU A 329 -82.12 -126.96 -73.85
C GLU A 329 -81.17 -128.17 -73.74
N ALA A 330 -79.90 -127.93 -73.44
CA ALA A 330 -78.91 -128.97 -73.13
C ALA A 330 -79.26 -129.74 -71.84
N GLN A 331 -79.75 -129.06 -70.80
CA GLN A 331 -80.20 -129.72 -69.57
C GLN A 331 -81.45 -130.60 -69.79
N LYS A 332 -82.34 -130.21 -70.70
CA LYS A 332 -83.50 -131.03 -71.10
C LYS A 332 -83.05 -132.32 -71.81
N LYS A 333 -82.12 -132.23 -72.76
CA LYS A 333 -81.50 -133.39 -73.45
C LYS A 333 -80.72 -134.30 -72.50
N GLN A 334 -80.09 -133.73 -71.47
CA GLN A 334 -79.38 -134.52 -70.45
C GLN A 334 -80.32 -135.30 -69.52
N ARG A 335 -81.53 -134.77 -69.24
CA ARG A 335 -82.55 -135.50 -68.44
C ARG A 335 -83.15 -136.67 -69.20
N SER A 336 -83.48 -136.52 -70.49
CA SER A 336 -84.00 -137.64 -71.30
C SER A 336 -82.96 -138.74 -71.51
N ALA A 337 -81.68 -138.39 -71.68
CA ALA A 337 -80.59 -139.36 -71.79
C ALA A 337 -80.32 -140.14 -70.47
N ARG A 338 -80.62 -139.55 -69.30
CA ARG A 338 -80.51 -140.24 -68.00
C ARG A 338 -81.64 -141.26 -67.79
N GLU A 339 -82.85 -140.94 -68.23
CA GLU A 339 -84.00 -141.85 -68.16
C GLU A 339 -83.82 -143.06 -69.09
N GLU A 340 -83.29 -142.85 -70.30
CA GLU A 340 -82.94 -143.94 -71.22
C GLU A 340 -81.81 -144.83 -70.67
N LYS A 341 -80.83 -144.24 -69.97
CA LYS A 341 -79.72 -144.99 -69.35
C LYS A 341 -80.20 -145.88 -68.19
N GLU A 342 -81.10 -145.40 -67.33
CA GLU A 342 -81.68 -146.23 -66.24
C GLU A 342 -82.50 -147.41 -66.79
N GLU A 343 -83.17 -147.23 -67.93
CA GLU A 343 -83.93 -148.32 -68.57
C GLU A 343 -83.01 -149.40 -69.18
N VAL A 344 -81.86 -149.00 -69.71
CA VAL A 344 -80.82 -149.92 -70.23
C VAL A 344 -80.11 -150.63 -69.08
N GLU A 345 -79.81 -149.96 -67.97
CA GLU A 345 -79.18 -150.58 -66.79
C GLU A 345 -80.08 -151.66 -66.16
N LYS A 346 -81.40 -151.43 -66.06
CA LYS A 346 -82.36 -152.49 -65.65
C LYS A 346 -82.36 -153.69 -66.60
N LYS A 347 -82.31 -153.47 -67.92
CA LYS A 347 -82.26 -154.56 -68.92
C LYS A 347 -80.94 -155.36 -68.85
N ILE A 348 -79.83 -154.71 -68.49
CA ILE A 348 -78.52 -155.38 -68.30
C ILE A 348 -78.52 -156.22 -67.01
N GLU A 349 -79.15 -155.75 -65.94
CA GLU A 349 -79.23 -156.48 -64.67
C GLU A 349 -80.09 -157.75 -64.78
N ASP A 350 -81.24 -157.67 -65.46
CA ASP A 350 -82.10 -158.84 -65.77
C ASP A 350 -81.39 -159.88 -66.65
N LEU A 351 -80.61 -159.42 -67.65
CA LEU A 351 -79.81 -160.30 -68.52
C LEU A 351 -78.66 -160.97 -67.78
N ASN A 352 -78.02 -160.27 -66.83
CA ASN A 352 -76.95 -160.86 -66.03
C ASN A 352 -77.47 -161.89 -65.03
N GLU A 353 -78.65 -161.69 -64.43
CA GLU A 353 -79.30 -162.68 -63.57
C GLU A 353 -79.66 -163.98 -64.34
N LEU A 354 -80.14 -163.83 -65.58
CA LEU A 354 -80.41 -164.95 -66.49
C LEU A 354 -79.14 -165.70 -66.92
N ARG A 355 -78.02 -164.97 -67.07
CA ARG A 355 -76.72 -165.54 -67.43
C ARG A 355 -76.08 -166.29 -66.26
N GLU A 356 -76.19 -165.77 -65.04
CA GLU A 356 -75.75 -166.40 -63.79
C GLU A 356 -76.52 -167.72 -63.51
N LYS A 357 -77.85 -167.71 -63.65
CA LYS A 357 -78.71 -168.91 -63.53
C LYS A 357 -78.39 -169.99 -64.59
N ARG A 358 -77.98 -169.58 -65.80
CA ARG A 358 -77.50 -170.52 -66.84
C ARG A 358 -76.13 -171.10 -66.50
N ARG A 359 -75.22 -170.30 -65.96
CA ARG A 359 -73.85 -170.77 -65.63
C ARG A 359 -73.84 -171.76 -64.48
N THR A 360 -74.63 -171.52 -63.43
CA THR A 360 -74.81 -172.47 -62.31
C THR A 360 -75.47 -173.78 -62.74
N ARG A 361 -76.46 -173.75 -63.67
CA ARG A 361 -77.01 -174.98 -64.28
C ARG A 361 -75.99 -175.74 -65.13
N VAL A 362 -75.17 -175.04 -65.91
CA VAL A 362 -74.11 -175.67 -66.74
C VAL A 362 -73.01 -176.28 -65.85
N MET A 363 -72.60 -175.62 -64.76
CA MET A 363 -71.64 -176.19 -63.82
C MET A 363 -72.19 -177.38 -63.01
N ALA A 364 -73.48 -177.36 -62.65
CA ALA A 364 -74.15 -178.50 -62.00
C ALA A 364 -74.29 -179.71 -62.95
N LEU A 365 -74.59 -179.48 -64.24
CA LEU A 365 -74.64 -180.53 -65.26
C LEU A 365 -73.26 -181.12 -65.54
N ASN A 366 -72.20 -180.29 -65.62
CA ASN A 366 -70.84 -180.79 -65.88
C ASN A 366 -70.24 -181.57 -64.68
N THR A 367 -70.66 -181.26 -63.45
CA THR A 367 -70.29 -182.03 -62.25
C THR A 367 -71.09 -183.33 -62.11
N HIS A 368 -72.34 -183.38 -62.59
CA HIS A 368 -73.10 -184.63 -62.69
C HIS A 368 -72.55 -185.57 -63.79
N ILE A 369 -72.11 -185.02 -64.93
CA ILE A 369 -71.43 -185.78 -66.00
C ILE A 369 -70.11 -186.38 -65.52
N LYS A 370 -69.31 -185.64 -64.72
CA LYS A 370 -68.09 -186.16 -64.10
C LYS A 370 -68.33 -187.24 -63.02
N LYS A 371 -69.51 -187.28 -62.38
CA LYS A 371 -69.88 -188.31 -61.40
C LYS A 371 -70.48 -189.56 -62.05
N LEU A 372 -71.28 -189.43 -63.10
CA LEU A 372 -71.85 -190.57 -63.84
C LEU A 372 -70.81 -191.33 -64.67
N LYS A 373 -69.77 -190.66 -65.20
CA LYS A 373 -68.61 -191.34 -65.82
C LYS A 373 -67.73 -192.14 -64.84
N LYS A 374 -67.90 -191.97 -63.52
CA LYS A 374 -67.05 -192.60 -62.49
C LYS A 374 -67.73 -193.79 -61.77
N GLN A 375 -69.00 -194.11 -62.06
CA GLN A 375 -69.76 -195.20 -61.43
C GLN A 375 -70.27 -196.30 -62.39
N ALA A 376 -69.91 -196.25 -63.68
CA ALA A 376 -69.99 -197.39 -64.61
C ALA A 376 -68.73 -197.41 -65.51
N ARG A 377 -67.96 -198.49 -65.71
CA ARG A 377 -67.97 -199.87 -65.19
C ARG A 377 -66.62 -200.51 -65.53
N LEU A 378 -65.99 -201.15 -64.52
CA LEU A 378 -65.12 -202.34 -64.61
C LEU A 378 -66.00 -203.57 -64.93
N LYS A 379 -65.56 -204.47 -65.82
CA LYS A 379 -66.22 -205.66 -66.42
C LYS A 379 -67.23 -205.34 -67.54
N GLU A 380 -67.04 -205.62 -68.84
CA GLU A 380 -65.89 -206.00 -69.68
C GLU A 380 -66.40 -205.78 -71.13
N MET A 381 -65.88 -204.87 -71.96
CA MET A 381 -65.69 -203.43 -71.71
C MET A 381 -65.92 -202.66 -73.03
N ASP A 382 -67.16 -202.21 -73.23
CA ASP A 382 -67.85 -202.09 -74.51
C ASP A 382 -68.53 -200.72 -74.69
N SER A 383 -68.73 -200.37 -75.96
CA SER A 383 -69.88 -199.62 -76.50
C SER A 383 -69.74 -198.11 -76.75
N ILE A 384 -69.57 -197.79 -78.04
CA ILE A 384 -70.50 -197.01 -78.89
C ILE A 384 -70.58 -195.46 -78.74
N LEU A 385 -70.24 -194.86 -79.88
CA LEU A 385 -70.89 -193.77 -80.65
C LEU A 385 -71.13 -192.36 -80.07
N PHE A 386 -71.13 -191.44 -81.04
CA PHE A 386 -72.07 -190.34 -81.32
C PHE A 386 -71.54 -188.90 -81.13
N ASP A 387 -71.08 -188.33 -82.25
CA ASP A 387 -71.70 -187.21 -83.01
C ASP A 387 -73.10 -186.74 -82.54
N PRO A 388 -73.53 -185.48 -82.80
CA PRO A 388 -73.59 -184.88 -84.14
C PRO A 388 -73.36 -183.34 -84.12
N GLU A 389 -73.50 -182.50 -85.13
CA GLU A 389 -74.30 -182.43 -86.37
C GLU A 389 -73.70 -181.20 -87.12
N GLU A 390 -73.32 -181.30 -88.39
CA GLU A 390 -74.15 -180.86 -89.54
C GLU A 390 -74.66 -179.40 -89.38
N LYS A 391 -74.35 -178.42 -90.25
CA LYS A 391 -74.35 -178.49 -91.72
C LYS A 391 -73.78 -177.19 -92.31
N ASP A 392 -73.15 -177.37 -93.47
CA ASP A 392 -73.12 -176.46 -94.61
C ASP A 392 -72.14 -175.27 -94.65
N LEU A 393 -70.92 -175.66 -95.04
CA LEU A 393 -69.87 -174.99 -95.82
C LEU A 393 -70.35 -174.31 -97.13
N LYS A 394 -71.47 -173.59 -97.12
CA LYS A 394 -71.92 -172.77 -98.27
C LYS A 394 -72.35 -171.36 -97.92
N TRP A 395 -72.30 -170.96 -96.64
CA TRP A 395 -72.75 -169.65 -96.17
C TRP A 395 -71.62 -168.65 -95.81
N LEU A 396 -70.38 -169.14 -95.64
CA LEU A 396 -69.27 -168.25 -95.27
C LEU A 396 -68.54 -167.59 -96.47
N GLU A 397 -68.69 -168.12 -97.68
CA GLU A 397 -68.17 -167.45 -98.88
C GLU A 397 -69.14 -166.39 -99.42
N GLU A 398 -70.45 -166.52 -99.21
CA GLU A 398 -71.45 -165.48 -99.55
C GLU A 398 -71.44 -164.29 -98.57
N THR A 399 -70.99 -164.50 -97.33
CA THR A 399 -70.86 -163.42 -96.33
C THR A 399 -69.60 -162.58 -96.50
N MET A 400 -68.58 -163.07 -97.21
CA MET A 400 -67.43 -162.25 -97.59
C MET A 400 -67.70 -161.35 -98.79
N GLU A 401 -68.58 -161.74 -99.73
CA GLU A 401 -68.99 -160.89 -100.86
C GLU A 401 -69.96 -159.77 -100.45
N ILE A 402 -70.74 -159.99 -99.38
CA ILE A 402 -71.60 -158.95 -98.78
C ILE A 402 -70.77 -157.95 -97.95
N LEU A 403 -69.69 -158.38 -97.28
CA LEU A 403 -68.80 -157.47 -96.54
C LEU A 403 -67.91 -156.61 -97.46
N GLU A 404 -67.49 -157.10 -98.63
CA GLU A 404 -66.76 -156.27 -99.60
C GLU A 404 -67.66 -155.26 -100.34
N ASN A 405 -68.95 -155.57 -100.54
CA ASN A 405 -69.91 -154.61 -101.09
C ASN A 405 -70.41 -153.58 -100.05
N GLU A 406 -70.42 -153.89 -98.77
CA GLU A 406 -70.72 -152.93 -97.70
C GLU A 406 -69.58 -151.90 -97.51
N ILE A 407 -68.32 -152.28 -97.79
CA ILE A 407 -67.17 -151.36 -97.81
C ILE A 407 -67.20 -150.43 -99.03
N ARG A 408 -67.87 -150.79 -100.13
CA ARG A 408 -68.19 -149.86 -101.23
C ARG A 408 -69.46 -149.04 -100.98
N ARG A 409 -70.38 -149.48 -100.13
CA ARG A 409 -71.56 -148.70 -99.72
C ARG A 409 -71.19 -147.47 -98.88
N ARG A 410 -70.08 -147.50 -98.12
CA ARG A 410 -69.54 -146.30 -97.45
C ARG A 410 -68.84 -145.30 -98.37
N LYS A 411 -68.70 -145.59 -99.67
CA LYS A 411 -68.20 -144.63 -100.67
C LYS A 411 -69.30 -144.00 -101.55
N SER A 412 -70.58 -144.24 -101.27
CA SER A 412 -71.69 -143.62 -102.05
C SER A 412 -72.89 -143.11 -101.23
N LEU A 413 -72.66 -142.73 -99.97
CA LEU A 413 -73.51 -141.84 -99.17
C LEU A 413 -72.59 -140.84 -98.41
N LYS A 414 -71.89 -139.84 -98.94
CA LYS A 414 -71.89 -139.06 -100.20
C LYS A 414 -73.17 -138.28 -100.53
N LYS A 415 -73.52 -137.29 -99.69
CA LYS A 415 -73.42 -135.83 -99.98
C LYS A 415 -74.25 -135.01 -98.98
N MET A 416 -73.68 -133.87 -98.57
CA MET A 416 -74.18 -132.83 -97.63
C MET A 416 -74.05 -133.23 -96.16
N GLU A 417 -73.45 -132.47 -95.25
CA GLU A 417 -72.89 -131.10 -95.23
C GLU A 417 -71.94 -131.07 -94.01
N VAL A 418 -70.69 -130.63 -94.19
CA VAL A 418 -70.16 -129.30 -93.79
C VAL A 418 -69.99 -129.20 -92.26
N ASP A 419 -68.84 -129.59 -91.73
CA ASP A 419 -67.56 -128.83 -91.54
C ASP A 419 -67.61 -127.88 -90.34
N GLU A 420 -66.49 -127.85 -89.61
CA GLU A 420 -66.12 -126.97 -88.49
C GLU A 420 -66.50 -127.32 -87.03
N SER A 421 -65.61 -126.85 -86.14
CA SER A 421 -65.54 -126.92 -84.67
C SER A 421 -64.95 -128.21 -84.08
N GLU A 422 -63.67 -128.17 -83.70
CA GLU A 422 -63.13 -127.71 -82.41
C GLU A 422 -63.20 -128.82 -81.36
N ASP A 423 -62.02 -129.20 -80.85
CA ASP A 423 -61.92 -129.75 -79.51
C ASP A 423 -60.71 -129.10 -78.81
N ALA A 424 -61.05 -128.50 -77.69
CA ALA A 424 -60.24 -127.96 -76.61
C ALA A 424 -59.35 -129.08 -75.98
N PRO A 425 -58.57 -128.89 -74.87
CA PRO A 425 -58.82 -127.95 -73.78
C PRO A 425 -57.61 -127.24 -73.15
N GLU A 426 -58.02 -126.19 -72.43
CA GLU A 426 -57.40 -125.44 -71.35
C GLU A 426 -56.51 -126.30 -70.41
N THR A 427 -55.48 -125.73 -69.78
CA THR A 427 -55.70 -125.05 -68.50
C THR A 427 -54.51 -124.18 -68.04
N TYR A 428 -54.85 -122.90 -67.83
CA TYR A 428 -54.43 -121.93 -66.80
C TYR A 428 -52.95 -121.61 -66.53
N GLY A 429 -52.64 -120.30 -66.65
CA GLY A 429 -51.42 -119.73 -66.11
C GLY A 429 -51.12 -118.25 -66.39
N THR A 430 -52.14 -117.37 -66.45
CA THR A 430 -52.14 -115.95 -66.03
C THR A 430 -50.98 -114.97 -66.36
N VAL A 431 -51.39 -113.92 -67.07
CA VAL A 431 -50.90 -112.52 -67.14
C VAL A 431 -49.68 -112.24 -68.02
N ALA A 432 -49.98 -111.85 -69.26
CA ALA A 432 -49.12 -111.03 -70.11
C ALA A 432 -49.80 -109.66 -70.29
N VAL A 433 -49.03 -108.56 -70.27
CA VAL A 433 -49.01 -107.56 -71.35
C VAL A 433 -47.64 -106.89 -71.31
N ALA A 434 -47.02 -106.79 -72.48
CA ALA A 434 -45.75 -106.15 -72.69
C ALA A 434 -45.88 -105.09 -73.79
N VAL A 435 -44.99 -104.08 -73.70
CA VAL A 435 -44.43 -103.24 -74.80
C VAL A 435 -45.33 -102.06 -75.25
N PRO A 436 -44.84 -100.90 -75.77
CA PRO A 436 -43.46 -100.38 -76.06
C PRO A 436 -43.07 -99.05 -75.32
N VAL A 437 -41.77 -98.71 -75.12
CA VAL A 437 -40.80 -97.95 -75.99
C VAL A 437 -41.20 -96.47 -76.19
N ALA A 438 -40.39 -95.41 -76.07
CA ALA A 438 -39.04 -95.08 -75.58
C ALA A 438 -38.87 -93.54 -75.76
N VAL A 439 -37.65 -93.03 -75.49
CA VAL A 439 -37.06 -91.78 -76.04
C VAL A 439 -37.40 -90.51 -75.23
N GLU A 440 -36.54 -90.08 -74.29
CA GLU A 440 -35.28 -89.31 -74.40
C GLU A 440 -35.50 -87.82 -74.03
N ASP A 441 -34.57 -87.34 -73.18
CA ASP A 441 -33.97 -86.00 -73.18
C ASP A 441 -34.86 -84.79 -72.81
N GLU A 442 -34.42 -83.73 -72.14
CA GLU A 442 -33.10 -83.10 -72.05
C GLU A 442 -33.15 -82.00 -70.95
N LYS A 443 -31.98 -81.64 -70.40
CA LYS A 443 -31.56 -80.29 -69.91
C LYS A 443 -32.24 -79.66 -68.68
N ALA A 444 -31.47 -79.32 -67.63
CA ALA A 444 -30.72 -78.06 -67.41
C ALA A 444 -31.68 -76.91 -67.02
N GLU A 445 -31.50 -76.08 -65.98
CA GLU A 445 -30.38 -75.25 -65.53
C GLU A 445 -30.77 -74.72 -64.11
N LYS A 446 -29.83 -74.65 -63.14
CA LYS A 446 -29.21 -73.42 -62.60
C LYS A 446 -30.14 -72.30 -62.12
N GLU A 447 -29.98 -71.94 -60.85
CA GLU A 447 -29.69 -70.60 -60.27
C GLU A 447 -29.94 -70.73 -58.75
N ALA A 448 -28.99 -70.59 -57.80
CA ALA A 448 -27.96 -69.58 -57.54
C ALA A 448 -28.53 -68.19 -57.20
N GLU A 449 -28.05 -67.65 -56.07
CA GLU A 449 -28.17 -66.26 -55.58
C GLU A 449 -29.51 -65.90 -54.92
N SER A 450 -29.57 -65.14 -53.83
CA SER A 450 -28.59 -64.58 -52.88
C SER A 450 -29.36 -64.12 -51.65
#